data_AF-X1DUN9-F1
#
_entry.id   AF-X1DUN9-F1
#
_cell.length_a   1.000
_cell.length_b   1.000
_cell.length_c   1.000
_cell.angle_alpha   90.00
_cell.angle_beta   90.00
_cell.angle_gamma   90.00
#
_symmetry.space_group_name_H-M   'P 1'
#
loop_
_entity.id
_entity.type
_entity.pdbx_description
1 polymer ?
#
loop_
_entity_poly.entity_id
_entity_poly.type
_entity_poly.pdbx_seq_one_letter_code
_entity_poly.pdbx_strand_id
1 'polypeptide(L)'
;DLSPDLFQLLLLAKKIHTQTNKAFDITAGPLIKAWGFLQRQGKTPTPEKLTKAFACCGMDNVEFHERECKIRFRIPDVEIRIHMLSK
;
A
#
# COMPACT_ATOMS: atom_id res chain seq x y z
N ASP A 1 -15.19 -3.95 -7.98
CA ASP A 1 -16.06 -3.34 -6.97
C ASP A 1 -15.67 -3.82 -5.59
N LEU A 2 -15.76 -2.95 -4.58
CA LEU A 2 -15.44 -3.27 -3.19
C LEU A 2 -16.72 -3.30 -2.37
N SER A 3 -16.75 -4.12 -1.30
CA SER A 3 -17.80 -3.98 -0.31
C SER A 3 -17.72 -2.60 0.36
N PRO A 4 -18.85 -2.01 0.80
CA PRO A 4 -18.85 -0.74 1.51
C PRO A 4 -17.88 -0.72 2.70
N ASP A 5 -17.82 -1.79 3.48
CA ASP A 5 -16.95 -1.92 4.65
C ASP A 5 -15.46 -1.88 4.28
N LEU A 6 -15.07 -2.62 3.24
CA LEU A 6 -13.70 -2.60 2.74
C LEU A 6 -13.33 -1.22 2.20
N PHE A 7 -14.25 -0.57 1.49
CA PHE A 7 -14.02 0.79 0.99
C PHE A 7 -13.83 1.79 2.14
N GLN A 8 -14.66 1.73 3.19
CA GLN A 8 -14.51 2.57 4.38
C GLN A 8 -13.18 2.32 5.10
N LEU A 9 -12.74 1.05 5.19
CA LEU A 9 -11.44 0.71 5.76
C LEU A 9 -10.29 1.34 4.97
N LEU A 10 -10.35 1.33 3.64
CA LEU A 10 -9.33 1.94 2.79
C LEU A 10 -9.35 3.48 2.88
N LEU A 11 -10.52 4.10 3.04
CA LEU A 11 -10.63 5.54 3.31
C LEU A 11 -9.99 5.91 4.66
N LEU A 12 -10.23 5.10 5.69
CA LEU A 12 -9.56 5.27 6.99
C LEU A 12 -8.05 5.17 6.85
N ALA A 13 -7.56 4.18 6.08
CA ALA A 13 -6.14 4.03 5.79
C ALA A 13 -5.53 5.27 5.13
N LYS A 14 -6.22 5.82 4.12
CA LYS A 14 -5.83 7.07 3.44
C LYS A 14 -5.77 8.25 4.42
N LYS A 15 -6.74 8.35 5.34
CA LYS A 15 -6.74 9.38 6.37
C LYS A 15 -5.54 9.26 7.31
N ILE A 16 -5.26 8.06 7.83
CA ILE A 16 -4.11 7.80 8.72
C ILE A 16 -2.79 8.08 7.99
N HIS A 17 -2.67 7.68 6.72
CA HIS A 17 -1.50 7.97 5.88
C HIS A 17 -1.20 9.47 5.83
N THR A 18 -2.22 10.30 5.59
CA THR A 18 -2.05 11.77 5.60
C THR A 18 -1.72 12.30 6.99
N GLN A 19 -2.42 11.84 8.04
CA GLN A 19 -2.21 12.31 9.42
C GLN A 19 -0.81 11.98 9.98
N THR A 20 -0.22 10.88 9.51
CA THR A 20 1.11 10.42 9.91
C THR A 20 2.22 10.95 9.00
N ASN A 21 1.92 11.92 8.13
CA ASN A 21 2.85 12.44 7.14
C ASN A 21 3.53 11.31 6.32
N LYS A 22 2.70 10.40 5.80
CA LYS A 22 3.07 9.22 5.00
C LYS A 22 3.81 8.10 5.77
N ALA A 23 3.99 8.21 7.09
CA ALA A 23 4.69 7.16 7.86
C ALA A 23 3.89 5.85 7.92
N PHE A 24 2.56 5.92 7.91
CA PHE A 24 1.69 4.76 7.72
C PHE A 24 1.27 4.64 6.25
N ASP A 25 1.67 3.58 5.55
CA ASP A 25 1.33 3.38 4.15
C ASP A 25 0.93 1.93 3.84
N ILE A 26 -0.35 1.71 3.51
CA ILE A 26 -0.87 0.40 3.11
C ILE A 26 -0.32 -0.12 1.78
N THR A 27 0.35 0.72 1.00
CA THR A 27 0.98 0.37 -0.27
C THR A 27 2.44 -0.08 -0.12
N ALA A 28 2.96 -0.18 1.11
CA ALA A 28 4.33 -0.61 1.38
C ALA A 28 4.62 -2.11 1.09
N GLY A 29 3.67 -2.83 0.50
CA GLY A 29 3.79 -4.25 0.16
C GLY A 29 5.03 -4.62 -0.68
N PRO A 30 5.33 -3.89 -1.77
CA PRO A 30 6.53 -4.11 -2.58
C PRO A 30 7.82 -3.94 -1.77
N LEU A 31 7.89 -2.97 -0.86
CA LEU A 31 9.02 -2.79 0.04
C LEU A 31 9.15 -3.96 1.02
N ILE A 32 8.06 -4.35 1.70
CA ILE A 32 8.04 -5.50 2.61
C ILE A 32 8.54 -6.78 1.91
N LYS A 33 8.14 -6.99 0.65
CA LYS A 33 8.61 -8.07 -0.21
C LYS A 33 10.09 -7.96 -0.53
N ALA A 34 10.56 -6.78 -0.94
CA ALA A 34 11.95 -6.56 -1.30
C ALA A 34 12.91 -6.86 -0.15
N TRP A 35 12.54 -6.49 1.08
CA TRP A 35 13.29 -6.78 2.31
C TRP A 35 13.26 -8.25 2.75
N GLY A 36 12.49 -9.10 2.08
CA GLY A 36 12.45 -10.54 2.37
C GLY A 36 11.72 -10.91 3.67
N PHE A 37 11.01 -9.96 4.30
CA PHE A 37 10.29 -10.21 5.55
C PHE A 37 9.26 -11.34 5.43
N LEU A 38 8.66 -11.51 4.25
CA LEU A 38 7.71 -12.58 3.98
C LEU A 38 8.35 -13.97 3.88
N GLN A 39 9.62 -14.04 3.51
CA GLN A 39 10.33 -15.31 3.31
C GLN A 39 11.14 -15.72 4.55
N ARG A 40 11.03 -14.99 5.66
CA ARG A 40 11.89 -15.12 6.87
C ARG A 40 13.39 -15.13 6.53
N GLN A 41 13.74 -14.54 5.38
CA GLN A 41 15.09 -14.40 4.85
C GLN A 41 15.36 -12.91 4.77
N GLY A 42 15.45 -12.26 5.93
CA GLY A 42 15.80 -10.84 6.01
C GLY A 42 17.12 -10.63 5.27
N LYS A 43 17.03 -10.04 4.08
CA LYS A 43 18.18 -9.73 3.23
C LYS A 43 18.08 -8.26 2.88
N THR A 44 19.18 -7.55 3.04
CA THR A 44 19.27 -6.17 2.57
C THR A 44 19.08 -6.17 1.05
N PRO A 45 18.05 -5.49 0.50
CA PRO A 45 17.85 -5.39 -0.93
C PRO A 45 19.03 -4.66 -1.59
N THR A 46 19.30 -4.94 -2.87
CA THR A 46 20.21 -4.07 -3.63
C THR A 46 19.54 -2.71 -3.86
N PRO A 47 20.32 -1.63 -4.08
CA PRO A 47 19.76 -0.31 -4.39
C PRO A 47 18.75 -0.35 -5.54
N GLU A 48 19.00 -1.12 -6.62
CA GLU A 48 18.07 -1.17 -7.75
C GLU A 48 16.74 -1.82 -7.38
N LYS A 49 16.77 -2.86 -6.55
CA LYS A 49 15.56 -3.53 -6.06
C LYS A 49 14.75 -2.59 -5.15
N LEU A 50 15.43 -1.82 -4.30
CA LEU A 50 14.79 -0.87 -3.41
C LEU A 50 14.14 0.27 -4.21
N THR A 51 14.83 0.83 -5.20
CA THR A 51 14.28 1.88 -6.08
C THR A 51 13.05 1.40 -6.84
N LYS A 52 13.09 0.20 -7.42
CA LYS A 52 11.94 -0.39 -8.11
C LYS A 52 10.76 -0.60 -7.17
N ALA A 53 11.00 -1.13 -5.97
CA ALA A 53 9.94 -1.31 -4.97
C ALA A 53 9.33 0.02 -4.52
N PHE A 54 10.15 1.06 -4.31
CA PHE A 54 9.68 2.39 -3.95
C PHE A 54 8.80 3.03 -5.02
N ALA A 55 9.12 2.84 -6.30
CA ALA A 55 8.30 3.37 -7.40
C ALA A 55 6.88 2.80 -7.41
N CYS A 56 6.69 1.61 -6.81
CA CYS A 56 5.39 0.94 -6.69
C CYS A 56 4.64 1.26 -5.38
N CYS A 57 5.24 2.06 -4.50
CA CYS A 57 4.67 2.47 -3.21
C CYS A 57 4.17 3.92 -3.27
N GLY A 58 3.35 4.28 -2.28
CA GLY A 58 2.74 5.60 -2.13
C GLY A 58 1.23 5.56 -2.39
N MET A 59 0.46 6.14 -1.45
CA MET A 59 -0.98 6.36 -1.59
C MET A 59 -1.34 7.23 -2.81
N ASP A 60 -0.40 8.03 -3.33
CA ASP A 60 -0.56 8.85 -4.53
C ASP A 60 -0.85 7.99 -5.79
N ASN A 61 -0.45 6.71 -5.76
CA ASN A 61 -0.74 5.73 -6.80
C ASN A 61 -2.13 5.07 -6.69
N VAL A 62 -2.91 5.40 -5.66
CA VAL A 62 -4.25 4.86 -5.42
C VAL A 62 -5.29 5.97 -5.55
N GLU A 63 -6.14 5.86 -6.57
CA GLU A 63 -7.27 6.74 -6.77
C GLU A 63 -8.53 6.17 -6.12
N PHE A 64 -9.31 7.02 -5.45
CA PHE A 64 -10.54 6.63 -4.76
C PHE A 64 -11.75 7.25 -5.49
N HIS A 65 -12.70 6.41 -5.87
CA HIS A 65 -13.95 6.81 -6.49
C HIS A 65 -15.09 6.57 -5.50
N GLU A 66 -15.30 7.54 -4.60
CA GLU A 66 -16.20 7.40 -3.44
C GLU A 66 -17.66 7.13 -3.80
N ARG A 67 -18.15 7.73 -4.89
CA ARG A 67 -19.52 7.52 -5.37
C ARG A 67 -19.79 6.09 -5.83
N GLU A 68 -18.75 5.38 -6.24
CA GLU A 68 -18.83 4.05 -6.83
C GLU A 68 -18.28 2.95 -5.91
N CYS A 69 -17.76 3.29 -4.72
CA CYS A 69 -17.04 2.36 -3.84
C CYS A 69 -15.93 1.59 -4.58
N LYS A 70 -15.15 2.30 -5.40
CA LYS A 70 -14.07 1.74 -6.22
C LYS A 70 -12.74 2.41 -5.93
N ILE A 71 -11.67 1.66 -6.17
CA ILE A 71 -10.32 2.20 -6.25
C ILE A 71 -9.70 1.88 -7.62
N ARG A 72 -8.74 2.68 -8.05
CA ARG A 72 -7.94 2.43 -9.24
C ARG A 72 -6.46 2.61 -8.93
N PHE A 73 -5.63 1.70 -9.41
CA PHE A 73 -4.18 1.86 -9.36
C PHE A 73 -3.68 2.63 -10.57
N ARG A 74 -2.86 3.66 -10.35
CA ARG A 74 -2.23 4.44 -11.42
C ARG A 74 -1.17 3.64 -12.19
N ILE A 75 -0.55 2.68 -11.51
CA ILE A 75 0.49 1.79 -12.05
C ILE A 75 0.15 0.34 -11.70
N PRO A 76 0.53 -0.64 -12.53
CA PRO A 76 0.10 -2.02 -12.37
C PRO A 76 0.67 -2.72 -11.13
N ASP A 77 1.83 -2.28 -10.64
CA ASP A 77 2.60 -2.99 -9.61
C ASP A 77 2.32 -2.53 -8.16
N VAL A 78 1.31 -1.67 -7.97
CA VAL A 78 0.89 -1.26 -6.61
C VAL A 78 0.18 -2.41 -5.91
N GLU A 79 0.56 -2.64 -4.65
CA GLU A 79 -0.07 -3.67 -3.81
C GLU A 79 -0.57 -3.05 -2.51
N ILE A 80 -1.87 -3.14 -2.26
CA ILE A 80 -2.47 -2.76 -0.97
C ILE A 80 -2.39 -3.94 0.00
N ARG A 81 -1.92 -3.67 1.22
CA ARG A 81 -1.89 -4.61 2.33
C ARG A 81 -2.75 -4.10 3.48
N ILE A 82 -3.92 -4.73 3.62
CA ILE A 82 -4.91 -4.40 4.68
C ILE A 82 -4.62 -5.08 6.02
N HIS A 83 -3.72 -6.07 6.07
CA HIS A 83 -3.39 -6.78 7.33
C HIS A 83 -2.87 -5.83 8.42
N MET A 84 -2.29 -4.69 8.03
CA MET A 84 -1.81 -3.65 8.95
C MET A 84 -2.93 -2.87 9.65
N LEU A 85 -4.17 -3.04 9.19
CA LEU A 85 -5.38 -2.47 9.78
C LEU A 85 -6.23 -3.51 10.51
N SER A 86 -5.89 -4.79 10.38
CA SER A 86 -6.62 -5.88 11.03
C SER A 86 -6.09 -6.07 12.44
N LYS A 87 -7.00 -6.19 13.41
CA LYS A 87 -6.69 -6.78 14.72
C LYS A 87 -6.63 -8.30 14.60
#